data_AF-A0A5C5UYN9-F1
#
_entry.id   AF-A0A5C5UYN9-F1
#
_cell.length_a   1.000
_cell.length_b   1.000
_cell.length_c   1.000
_cell.angle_alpha   90.00
_cell.angle_beta   90.00
_cell.angle_gamma   90.00
#
_symmetry.space_group_name_H-M   'P 1'
#
loop_
_entity.id
_entity.type
_entity.pdbx_description
1 polymer ?
#
loop_
_entity_poly.entity_id
_entity_poly.type
_entity_poly.pdbx_seq_one_letter_code
_entity_poly.pdbx_strand_id
1 'polypeptide(L)'
;MNSLELALHQIESVRRYATGLVESIDHADWYHMPDEGVSHVAWQVGHLAMAQYRLALVRLRGELAEDRSFISSEFLRIFGKGSSPVPQPEVYPSRDEIVSVFHHVHRRVLEELPQFPLSRLTEPPEEPHALFNTKLDSLLWSAQHEMLHAGQIGLLRRLLGAQPRW
;
A
#
# COMPACT_ATOMS: atom_id res chain seq x y z
N MET A 1 8.92 22.90 -7.42
CA MET A 1 8.47 21.68 -6.73
C MET A 1 8.92 21.75 -5.28
N ASN A 2 8.01 21.88 -4.32
CA ASN A 2 8.32 21.78 -2.90
C ASN A 2 8.45 20.30 -2.47
N SER A 3 8.86 20.05 -1.23
CA SER A 3 9.11 18.68 -0.73
C SER A 3 7.87 17.79 -0.71
N LEU A 4 6.70 18.36 -0.43
CA LEU A 4 5.42 17.65 -0.47
C LEU A 4 5.02 17.29 -1.90
N GLU A 5 5.18 18.22 -2.84
CA GLU A 5 4.93 17.97 -4.26
C GLU A 5 5.85 16.85 -4.79
N LEU A 6 7.12 16.81 -4.36
CA LEU A 6 8.03 15.72 -4.69
C LEU A 6 7.55 14.37 -4.12
N ALA A 7 7.12 14.33 -2.86
CA ALA A 7 6.63 13.11 -2.22
C ALA A 7 5.33 12.61 -2.88
N LEU A 8 4.41 13.52 -3.19
CA LEU A 8 3.16 13.22 -3.90
C LEU A 8 3.44 12.63 -5.29
N HIS A 9 4.34 13.27 -6.04
CA HIS A 9 4.75 12.78 -7.36
C HIS A 9 5.35 11.35 -7.29
N GLN A 10 6.15 11.04 -6.27
CA GLN A 10 6.66 9.68 -6.08
C GLN A 10 5.55 8.68 -5.75
N ILE A 11 4.63 9.03 -4.85
CA ILE A 11 3.48 8.19 -4.50
C ILE A 11 2.61 7.89 -5.74
N GLU A 12 2.28 8.90 -6.53
CA GLU A 12 1.50 8.74 -7.77
C GLU A 12 2.24 7.89 -8.81
N SER A 13 3.53 8.15 -9.02
CA SER A 13 4.32 7.43 -10.03
C SER A 13 4.45 5.95 -9.68
N VAL A 14 4.73 5.63 -8.41
CA VAL A 14 4.82 4.24 -7.96
C VAL A 14 3.45 3.55 -8.01
N ARG A 15 2.37 4.24 -7.62
CA ARG A 15 1.01 3.68 -7.73
C ARG A 15 0.65 3.34 -9.18
N ARG A 16 0.96 4.22 -10.13
CA ARG A 16 0.68 3.96 -11.55
C ARG A 16 1.37 2.68 -12.03
N TYR A 17 2.62 2.48 -11.63
CA TYR A 17 3.38 1.26 -11.93
C TYR A 17 2.76 0.03 -11.26
N ALA A 18 2.50 0.09 -9.95
CA ALA A 18 1.92 -1.01 -9.19
C ALA A 18 0.53 -1.42 -9.75
N THR A 19 -0.34 -0.46 -10.06
CA THR A 19 -1.64 -0.71 -10.69
C THR A 19 -1.49 -1.45 -12.02
N GLY A 20 -0.56 -1.03 -12.89
CA GLY A 20 -0.32 -1.70 -14.16
C GLY A 20 0.17 -3.16 -14.02
N LEU A 21 0.87 -3.49 -12.94
CA LEU A 21 1.20 -4.87 -12.59
C LEU A 21 -0.04 -5.63 -12.10
N VAL A 22 -0.78 -5.05 -11.16
CA VAL A 22 -1.96 -5.68 -10.53
C VAL A 22 -3.07 -5.99 -11.56
N GLU A 23 -3.36 -5.06 -12.45
CA GLU A 23 -4.39 -5.21 -13.50
C GLU A 23 -4.03 -6.27 -14.55
N SER A 24 -2.76 -6.70 -14.60
CA SER A 24 -2.28 -7.68 -15.57
C SER A 24 -2.26 -9.12 -15.06
N ILE A 25 -2.73 -9.35 -13.83
CA ILE A 25 -2.80 -10.65 -13.17
C ILE A 25 -4.22 -11.21 -13.35
N ASP A 26 -4.33 -12.49 -13.72
CA ASP A 26 -5.63 -13.15 -13.80
C ASP A 26 -6.29 -13.19 -12.41
N HIS A 27 -7.60 -12.95 -12.37
CA HIS A 27 -8.37 -12.97 -11.13
C HIS A 27 -8.29 -14.33 -10.45
N ALA A 28 -8.18 -15.43 -11.22
CA ALA A 28 -8.04 -16.77 -10.68
C ALA A 28 -6.75 -16.98 -9.85
N ASP A 29 -5.70 -16.20 -10.14
CA ASP A 29 -4.38 -16.35 -9.52
C ASP A 29 -4.20 -15.50 -8.27
N TRP A 30 -5.17 -14.65 -7.91
CA TRP A 30 -5.00 -13.66 -6.83
C TRP A 30 -4.64 -14.27 -5.47
N TYR A 31 -5.18 -15.45 -5.19
CA TYR A 31 -4.97 -16.16 -3.94
C TYR A 31 -4.05 -17.37 -4.10
N HIS A 32 -3.55 -17.63 -5.30
CA HIS A 32 -2.59 -18.69 -5.53
C HIS A 32 -1.23 -18.27 -4.94
N MET A 33 -0.73 -19.08 -4.01
CA MET A 33 0.63 -18.96 -3.48
C MET A 33 1.50 -19.96 -4.24
N PRO A 34 2.46 -19.50 -5.06
CA PRO A 34 3.38 -20.41 -5.76
C PRO A 34 4.19 -21.25 -4.78
N ASP A 35 4.59 -22.46 -5.16
CA ASP A 35 5.33 -23.40 -4.29
C ASP A 35 6.66 -22.81 -3.78
N GLU A 36 7.34 -22.01 -4.61
CA GLU A 36 8.57 -21.30 -4.24
C GLU A 36 8.31 -19.97 -3.49
N GLY A 37 7.05 -19.56 -3.41
CA GLY A 37 6.62 -18.28 -2.88
C GLY A 37 6.29 -18.32 -1.39
N VAL A 38 6.49 -17.18 -0.72
CA VAL A 38 6.04 -16.96 0.68
C VAL A 38 4.82 -16.02 0.75
N SER A 39 4.20 -15.72 -0.40
CA SER A 39 3.12 -14.74 -0.54
C SER A 39 2.28 -15.03 -1.79
N HIS A 40 1.10 -14.41 -1.86
CA HIS A 40 0.25 -14.32 -3.05
C HIS A 40 -0.17 -12.87 -3.31
N VAL A 41 -0.84 -12.62 -4.43
CA VAL A 41 -1.15 -11.26 -4.93
C VAL A 41 -2.13 -10.53 -4.02
N ALA A 42 -3.17 -11.20 -3.54
CA ALA A 42 -4.17 -10.59 -2.66
C ALA A 42 -3.55 -10.03 -1.37
N TRP A 43 -2.59 -10.75 -0.76
CA TRP A 43 -1.88 -10.25 0.41
C TRP A 43 -1.01 -9.04 0.06
N GLN A 44 -0.30 -9.07 -1.06
CA GLN A 44 0.54 -7.97 -1.50
C GLN A 44 -0.28 -6.68 -1.71
N VAL A 45 -1.39 -6.76 -2.44
CA VAL A 45 -2.22 -5.58 -2.73
C VAL A 45 -2.93 -5.08 -1.46
N GLY A 46 -3.45 -5.99 -0.62
CA GLY A 46 -4.05 -5.61 0.66
C GLY A 46 -3.04 -4.97 1.61
N HIS A 47 -1.81 -5.51 1.66
CA HIS A 47 -0.71 -4.95 2.43
C HIS A 47 -0.31 -3.57 1.94
N LEU A 48 -0.25 -3.34 0.63
CA LEU A 48 0.02 -2.01 0.07
C LEU A 48 -1.03 -0.97 0.48
N ALA A 49 -2.31 -1.35 0.45
CA ALA A 49 -3.38 -0.46 0.88
C ALA A 49 -3.27 -0.11 2.37
N MET A 50 -3.06 -1.12 3.22
CA MET A 50 -2.82 -0.94 4.66
C MET A 50 -1.58 -0.07 4.93
N ALA A 51 -0.46 -0.35 4.24
CA ALA A 51 0.80 0.33 4.44
C ALA A 51 0.71 1.81 4.03
N GLN A 52 0.12 2.12 2.87
CA GLN A 52 -0.07 3.51 2.45
C GLN A 52 -1.01 4.25 3.40
N TYR A 53 -2.09 3.62 3.87
CA TYR A 53 -2.96 4.22 4.88
C TYR A 53 -2.18 4.61 6.15
N ARG A 54 -1.40 3.67 6.70
CA ARG A 54 -0.60 3.93 7.90
C ARG A 54 0.48 4.99 7.65
N LEU A 55 1.23 4.89 6.56
CA LEU A 55 2.41 5.74 6.29
C LEU A 55 2.06 7.13 5.77
N ALA A 56 0.99 7.28 4.99
CA ALA A 56 0.65 8.54 4.32
C ALA A 56 -0.53 9.29 4.96
N LEU A 57 -1.36 8.64 5.80
CA LEU A 57 -2.45 9.29 6.53
C LEU A 57 -2.20 9.26 8.04
N VAL A 58 -2.12 8.07 8.64
CA VAL A 58 -2.03 7.95 10.11
C VAL A 58 -0.76 8.60 10.67
N ARG A 59 0.39 8.41 10.04
CA ARG A 59 1.65 9.05 10.48
C ARG A 59 1.62 10.58 10.38
N LEU A 60 0.72 11.16 9.58
CA LEU A 60 0.61 12.60 9.39
C LEU A 60 -0.39 13.26 10.34
N ARG A 61 -1.56 12.63 10.50
CA ARG A 61 -2.73 13.22 11.19
C ARG A 61 -3.37 12.34 12.26
N GLY A 62 -2.83 11.15 12.50
CA GLY A 62 -3.41 10.16 13.39
C GLY A 62 -4.55 9.38 12.73
N GLU A 63 -5.02 8.35 13.42
CA GLU A 63 -6.17 7.55 13.00
C GLU A 63 -7.46 8.34 13.21
N LEU A 64 -8.30 8.46 12.17
CA LEU A 64 -9.62 9.07 12.28
C LEU A 64 -10.70 7.99 12.23
N ALA A 65 -11.75 8.14 13.04
CA ALA A 65 -12.83 7.16 13.09
C ALA A 65 -13.56 7.00 11.75
N GLU A 66 -13.66 8.08 10.95
CA GLU A 66 -14.27 8.08 9.61
C GLU A 66 -13.51 7.21 8.60
N ASP A 67 -12.21 6.95 8.81
CA ASP A 67 -11.41 6.13 7.90
C ASP A 67 -11.93 4.68 7.83
N ARG A 68 -12.64 4.23 8.88
CA ARG A 68 -13.27 2.91 8.96
C ARG A 68 -14.30 2.66 7.87
N SER A 69 -14.79 3.73 7.22
CA SER A 69 -15.69 3.64 6.07
C SER A 69 -15.02 3.06 4.81
N PHE A 70 -13.70 3.17 4.70
CA PHE A 70 -12.96 2.69 3.54
C PHE A 70 -11.82 1.73 3.88
N ILE A 71 -11.40 1.63 5.13
CA ILE A 71 -10.43 0.64 5.59
C ILE A 71 -10.81 0.13 6.99
N SER A 72 -11.35 -1.08 7.06
CA SER A 72 -11.85 -1.64 8.32
C SER A 72 -10.72 -2.07 9.25
N SER A 73 -11.01 -2.18 10.55
CA SER A 73 -10.03 -2.75 11.51
C SER A 73 -9.63 -4.18 11.16
N GLU A 74 -10.54 -4.95 10.58
CA GLU A 74 -10.26 -6.31 10.15
C GLU A 74 -9.30 -6.33 8.97
N PHE A 75 -9.47 -5.43 8.01
CA PHE A 75 -8.51 -5.24 6.91
C PHE A 75 -7.13 -4.88 7.43
N LEU A 76 -7.04 -3.94 8.39
CA LEU A 76 -5.78 -3.56 9.03
C LEU A 76 -5.14 -4.73 9.79
N ARG A 77 -5.93 -5.64 10.37
CA ARG A 77 -5.45 -6.82 11.08
C ARG A 77 -4.90 -7.88 10.12
N ILE A 78 -5.64 -8.20 9.06
CA ILE A 78 -5.29 -9.24 8.08
C ILE A 78 -4.01 -8.86 7.32
N PHE A 79 -3.90 -7.59 6.90
CA PHE A 79 -2.79 -7.12 6.07
C PHE A 79 -1.71 -6.35 6.85
N GLY A 80 -1.86 -6.27 8.18
CA GLY A 80 -1.00 -5.51 9.08
C GLY A 80 0.42 -6.06 9.25
N LYS A 81 1.31 -5.24 9.82
CA LYS A 81 2.64 -5.69 10.23
C LYS A 81 2.54 -6.90 11.17
N GLY A 82 3.26 -7.97 10.85
CA GLY A 82 3.28 -9.21 11.64
C GLY A 82 2.24 -10.24 11.21
N SER A 83 1.37 -9.93 10.25
CA SER A 83 0.61 -10.98 9.57
C SER A 83 1.51 -11.73 8.58
N SER A 84 1.13 -12.96 8.27
CA SER A 84 1.81 -13.78 7.27
C SER A 84 0.79 -14.21 6.22
N PRO A 85 1.13 -14.14 4.92
CA PRO A 85 0.31 -14.73 3.89
C PRO A 85 0.11 -16.22 4.16
N VAL A 86 -1.12 -16.69 4.05
CA VAL A 86 -1.50 -18.10 4.04
C VAL A 86 -2.21 -18.44 2.72
N PRO A 87 -2.17 -19.70 2.25
CA PRO A 87 -2.73 -20.07 0.96
C PRO A 87 -4.27 -20.20 0.95
N GLN A 88 -4.94 -20.12 2.11
CA GLN A 88 -6.40 -20.24 2.24
C GLN A 88 -7.11 -18.96 1.78
N PRO A 89 -7.81 -18.93 0.63
CA PRO A 89 -8.46 -17.71 0.15
C PRO A 89 -9.54 -17.17 1.09
N GLU A 90 -10.21 -18.06 1.83
CA GLU A 90 -11.33 -17.76 2.73
C GLU A 90 -10.97 -16.88 3.94
N VAL A 91 -9.67 -16.73 4.26
CA VAL A 91 -9.23 -15.83 5.34
C VAL A 91 -9.13 -14.37 4.89
N TYR A 92 -9.28 -14.11 3.59
CA TYR A 92 -9.11 -12.80 3.00
C TYR A 92 -10.44 -12.22 2.51
N PRO A 93 -10.56 -10.88 2.45
CA PRO A 93 -11.62 -10.24 1.70
C PRO A 93 -11.57 -10.61 0.22
N SER A 94 -12.69 -10.39 -0.48
CA SER A 94 -12.75 -10.59 -1.92
C SER A 94 -11.76 -9.69 -2.66
N ARG A 95 -11.35 -10.12 -3.86
CA ARG A 95 -10.42 -9.38 -4.72
C ARG A 95 -10.94 -7.97 -4.99
N ASP A 96 -12.23 -7.82 -5.28
CA ASP A 96 -12.84 -6.52 -5.55
C ASP A 96 -12.87 -5.63 -4.31
N GLU A 97 -13.06 -6.19 -3.11
CA GLU A 97 -12.93 -5.44 -1.86
C GLU A 97 -11.50 -4.96 -1.64
N ILE A 98 -10.50 -5.82 -1.84
CA ILE A 98 -9.08 -5.46 -1.71
C ILE A 98 -8.71 -4.34 -2.69
N VAL A 99 -9.09 -4.47 -3.96
CA VAL A 99 -8.86 -3.46 -5.00
C VAL A 99 -9.58 -2.15 -4.65
N SER A 100 -10.82 -2.22 -4.15
CA SER A 100 -11.58 -1.05 -3.73
C SER A 100 -10.87 -0.28 -2.62
N VAL A 101 -10.41 -0.97 -1.57
CA VAL A 101 -9.64 -0.36 -0.46
C VAL A 101 -8.32 0.22 -0.99
N PHE A 102 -7.60 -0.52 -1.84
CA PHE A 102 -6.35 -0.08 -2.46
C PHE A 102 -6.49 1.24 -3.20
N HIS A 103 -7.52 1.39 -4.05
CA HIS A 103 -7.79 2.65 -4.75
C HIS A 103 -8.32 3.74 -3.83
N HIS A 104 -9.18 3.39 -2.87
CA HIS A 104 -9.78 4.38 -1.98
C HIS A 104 -8.73 5.05 -1.10
N VAL A 105 -7.84 4.28 -0.48
CA VAL A 105 -6.73 4.82 0.35
C VAL A 105 -5.90 5.80 -0.46
N HIS A 106 -5.52 5.44 -1.69
CA HIS A 106 -4.72 6.32 -2.54
C HIS A 106 -5.43 7.61 -2.90
N ARG A 107 -6.72 7.53 -3.27
CA ARG A 107 -7.52 8.72 -3.53
C ARG A 107 -7.57 9.64 -2.31
N ARG A 108 -7.76 9.10 -1.09
CA ARG A 108 -7.73 9.90 0.15
C ARG A 108 -6.38 10.58 0.37
N VAL A 109 -5.28 9.88 0.08
CA VAL A 109 -3.93 10.48 0.11
C VAL A 109 -3.82 11.65 -0.89
N LEU A 110 -4.29 11.50 -2.12
CA LEU A 110 -4.26 12.57 -3.13
C LEU A 110 -5.18 13.75 -2.80
N GLU A 111 -6.28 13.50 -2.09
CA GLU A 111 -7.22 14.55 -1.64
C GLU A 111 -6.64 15.35 -0.46
N GLU A 112 -6.02 14.67 0.50
CA GLU A 112 -5.60 15.28 1.77
C GLU A 112 -4.20 15.90 1.72
N LEU A 113 -3.23 15.23 1.06
CA LEU A 113 -1.84 15.71 1.07
C LEU A 113 -1.68 17.12 0.53
N PRO A 114 -2.33 17.57 -0.57
CA PRO A 114 -2.21 18.95 -1.05
C PRO A 114 -2.62 20.02 -0.03
N GLN A 115 -3.47 19.66 0.93
CA GLN A 115 -3.93 20.55 2.00
C GLN A 115 -3.05 20.47 3.26
N PHE A 116 -2.07 19.57 3.30
CA PHE A 116 -1.23 19.35 4.48
C PHE A 116 -0.23 20.52 4.66
N PRO A 117 -0.15 21.14 5.86
CA PRO A 117 0.71 22.31 6.05
C PRO A 117 2.20 21.95 5.89
N LEU A 118 2.89 22.63 4.97
CA LEU A 118 4.32 22.40 4.69
C LEU A 118 5.20 22.57 5.94
N SER A 119 4.83 23.48 6.85
CA SER A 119 5.56 23.71 8.10
C SER A 119 5.57 22.51 9.04
N ARG A 120 4.62 21.57 8.90
CA ARG A 120 4.52 20.37 9.74
C ARG A 120 5.31 19.18 9.19
N LEU A 121 5.85 19.26 7.98
CA LEU A 121 6.53 18.14 7.33
C LEU A 121 7.80 17.69 8.04
N THR A 122 8.45 18.60 8.76
CA THR A 122 9.67 18.33 9.55
C THR A 122 9.36 17.89 10.98
N GLU A 123 8.09 17.88 11.39
CA GLU A 123 7.69 17.37 12.70
C GLU A 123 7.82 15.84 12.74
N PRO A 124 8.00 15.27 13.95
CA PRO A 124 7.85 13.83 14.15
C PRO A 124 6.50 13.30 13.66
N PRO A 125 6.43 12.07 13.15
CA PRO A 125 5.15 11.44 12.83
C PRO A 125 4.30 11.25 14.09
N GLU A 126 2.99 11.21 13.93
CA GLU A 126 2.03 11.04 15.05
C GLU A 126 2.26 9.73 15.83
N GLU A 127 2.83 8.73 15.15
CA GLU A 127 3.34 7.52 15.79
C GLU A 127 4.79 7.29 15.32
N PRO A 128 5.74 7.02 16.24
CA PRO A 128 7.13 6.76 15.88
C PRO A 128 7.33 5.59 14.91
N HIS A 129 8.45 5.62 14.19
CA HIS A 129 8.89 4.52 13.33
C HIS A 129 10.41 4.38 13.37
N ALA A 130 10.92 3.16 13.23
CA ALA A 130 12.35 2.89 13.37
C ALA A 130 13.20 3.37 12.16
N LEU A 131 12.57 3.57 11.00
CA LEU A 131 13.26 3.89 9.75
C LEU A 131 13.22 5.37 9.37
N PHE A 132 12.44 6.19 10.08
CA PHE A 132 12.26 7.60 9.74
C PHE A 132 11.85 8.43 10.95
N ASN A 133 12.15 9.73 10.90
CA ASN A 133 11.94 10.64 12.02
C ASN A 133 10.98 11.79 11.72
N THR A 134 10.63 12.03 10.45
CA THR A 134 9.74 13.14 10.07
C THR A 134 8.52 12.66 9.29
N LYS A 135 7.47 13.49 9.25
CA LYS A 135 6.28 13.25 8.41
C LYS A 135 6.62 13.19 6.93
N LEU A 136 7.55 14.03 6.45
CA LEU A 136 8.06 13.95 5.08
C LEU A 136 8.71 12.61 4.79
N ASP A 137 9.59 12.14 5.68
CA ASP A 137 10.26 10.85 5.51
C ASP A 137 9.25 9.69 5.48
N SER A 138 8.15 9.78 6.24
CA SER A 138 7.05 8.81 6.19
C SER A 138 6.39 8.74 4.80
N LEU A 139 6.19 9.89 4.14
CA LEU A 139 5.65 9.94 2.79
C LEU A 139 6.61 9.36 1.74
N LEU A 140 7.89 9.71 1.84
CA LEU A 140 8.93 9.15 0.97
C LEU A 140 9.04 7.64 1.17
N TRP A 141 9.00 7.18 2.42
CA TRP A 141 8.99 5.76 2.74
C TRP A 141 7.73 5.06 2.21
N SER A 142 6.56 5.72 2.21
CA SER A 142 5.35 5.15 1.61
C SER A 142 5.55 4.80 0.12
N ALA A 143 6.19 5.68 -0.66
CA ALA A 143 6.46 5.42 -2.06
C ALA A 143 7.53 4.31 -2.24
N GLN A 144 8.60 4.35 -1.46
CA GLN A 144 9.67 3.34 -1.51
C GLN A 144 9.17 1.95 -1.11
N HIS A 145 8.36 1.88 -0.05
CA HIS A 145 7.72 0.66 0.41
C HIS A 145 6.81 0.07 -0.66
N GLU A 146 6.01 0.91 -1.31
CA GLU A 146 5.15 0.44 -2.40
C GLU A 146 5.97 -0.09 -3.59
N MET A 147 7.08 0.58 -3.95
CA MET A 147 7.96 0.12 -5.02
C MET A 147 8.63 -1.23 -4.69
N LEU A 148 9.03 -1.44 -3.44
CA LEU A 148 9.58 -2.72 -2.98
C LEU A 148 8.59 -3.87 -3.17
N HIS A 149 7.33 -3.66 -2.78
CA HIS A 149 6.26 -4.64 -2.96
C HIS A 149 5.80 -4.77 -4.42
N ALA A 150 5.88 -3.71 -5.24
CA ALA A 150 5.68 -3.81 -6.68
C ALA A 150 6.69 -4.77 -7.33
N GLY A 151 7.94 -4.77 -6.86
CA GLY A 151 8.94 -5.77 -7.25
C GLY A 151 8.52 -7.21 -6.89
N GLN A 152 7.96 -7.41 -5.70
CA GLN A 152 7.44 -8.72 -5.28
C GLN A 152 6.25 -9.16 -6.14
N ILE A 153 5.32 -8.26 -6.45
CA ILE A 153 4.21 -8.52 -7.36
C ILE A 153 4.74 -8.87 -8.76
N GLY A 154 5.78 -8.18 -9.24
CA GLY A 154 6.45 -8.51 -10.50
C GLY A 154 7.05 -9.92 -10.53
N LEU A 155 7.60 -10.39 -9.41
CA LEU A 155 8.07 -11.77 -9.28
C LEU A 155 6.93 -12.79 -9.21
N LEU A 156 5.87 -12.50 -8.45
CA LEU A 156 4.67 -13.37 -8.39
C LEU A 156 4.06 -13.55 -9.78
N ARG A 157 3.93 -12.46 -10.54
CA ARG A 157 3.49 -12.51 -11.95
C ARG A 157 4.29 -13.52 -12.77
N ARG A 158 5.62 -13.54 -12.62
CA ARG A 158 6.50 -14.44 -13.37
C ARG A 158 6.35 -15.89 -12.91
N LEU A 159 6.19 -16.13 -11.61
CA LEU A 159 5.90 -17.46 -11.06
C LEU A 159 4.55 -17.99 -11.55
N LEU A 160 3.58 -17.10 -11.77
CA LEU A 160 2.28 -17.38 -12.37
C LEU A 160 2.31 -17.48 -13.91
N GLY A 161 3.50 -17.49 -14.53
CA GLY A 161 3.66 -17.68 -15.97
C GLY A 161 3.50 -16.42 -16.83
N ALA A 162 3.30 -15.24 -16.24
CA ALA A 162 3.23 -14.00 -16.99
C ALA A 162 4.62 -13.53 -17.48
N GLN A 163 4.64 -12.88 -18.64
CA GLN A 163 5.86 -12.27 -19.17
C GLN A 163 6.33 -11.09 -18.28
N PRO A 164 7.65 -10.85 -18.18
CA PRO A 164 8.21 -9.69 -17.50
C PRO A 164 7.60 -8.38 -18.01
N ARG A 165 7.36 -7.43 -17.09
CA ARG A 165 6.94 -6.05 -17.41
C ARG A 165 7.80 -5.08 -16.61
N TRP A 166 8.17 -3.97 -17.25
CA TRP A 166 9.02 -2.91 -16.72
C TRP A 166 8.29 -1.58 -16.80
#